data_AF-A0A223S5W8-F1
#
_entry.id   AF-A0A223S5W8-F1
#
_cell.length_a   1.000
_cell.length_b   1.000
_cell.length_c   1.000
_cell.angle_alpha   90.00
_cell.angle_beta   90.00
_cell.angle_gamma   90.00
#
_symmetry.space_group_name_H-M   'P 1'
#
loop_
_entity.id
_entity.type
_entity.pdbx_description
1 polymer ?
#
loop_
_entity_poly.entity_id
_entity_poly.type
_entity_poly.pdbx_seq_one_letter_code
_entity_poly.pdbx_strand_id
1 'polypeptide(L)'
;MADVEGELMRMRRPAMVAIAGVIALTGAGCGLSVNEDGVSYSDEDGSGVKVDQDGVSAENSDGGVSVGEDGVDVEVGDTVNITSTGETTVDDCAGRMVNVASSDATVVLNGACGAVNVSGSGTTVHLAAADSVTLAGSDLTVYHSGEKPNVVDIGSGNEITSGGDATG
;
A
#
# COMPACT_ATOMS: atom_id res chain seq x y z
N MET A 1 62.21 -31.25 -5.59
CA MET A 1 62.51 -32.17 -6.71
C MET A 1 61.65 -33.40 -6.48
N ALA A 2 60.65 -33.79 -7.27
CA ALA A 2 59.94 -33.31 -8.46
C ALA A 2 58.56 -34.03 -8.40
N ASP A 3 57.42 -33.37 -8.62
CA ASP A 3 56.70 -33.23 -9.91
C ASP A 3 56.18 -34.58 -10.49
N VAL A 4 54.85 -34.86 -10.42
CA VAL A 4 53.85 -34.91 -11.54
C VAL A 4 53.93 -36.26 -12.32
N GLU A 5 52.90 -37.07 -12.61
CA GLU A 5 51.60 -36.86 -13.30
C GLU A 5 50.79 -38.21 -13.38
N GLY A 6 49.48 -38.15 -13.70
CA GLY A 6 48.66 -39.24 -14.26
C GLY A 6 47.56 -39.78 -13.30
N GLU A 7 46.27 -39.90 -13.62
CA GLU A 7 45.58 -39.99 -14.90
C GLU A 7 44.16 -39.40 -14.83
N LEU A 8 43.76 -38.93 -16.01
CA LEU A 8 42.54 -38.27 -16.41
C LEU A 8 41.37 -39.26 -16.52
N MET A 9 40.39 -39.24 -15.61
CA MET A 9 39.10 -39.92 -15.85
C MET A 9 37.98 -38.92 -16.18
N ARG A 10 37.85 -38.67 -17.49
CA ARG A 10 36.70 -38.07 -18.14
C ARG A 10 35.42 -38.86 -17.79
N MET A 11 34.58 -38.33 -16.91
CA MET A 11 33.18 -38.73 -16.86
C MET A 11 32.31 -37.53 -17.26
N ARG A 12 32.02 -37.48 -18.57
CA ARG A 12 30.95 -36.66 -19.15
C ARG A 12 29.63 -37.16 -18.57
N ARG A 13 28.95 -36.33 -17.76
CA ARG A 13 27.52 -36.50 -17.50
C ARG A 13 26.80 -35.22 -17.94
N PRO A 14 25.75 -35.35 -18.77
CA PRO A 14 25.17 -34.25 -19.51
C PRO A 14 24.47 -33.25 -18.58
N ALA A 15 24.59 -31.97 -18.91
CA ALA A 15 23.84 -30.89 -18.30
C ALA A 15 22.34 -31.19 -18.40
N MET A 16 21.68 -31.41 -17.25
CA MET A 16 20.24 -31.24 -17.18
C MET A 16 19.96 -29.76 -17.24
N VAL A 17 19.51 -29.32 -18.42
CA VAL A 17 18.88 -28.03 -18.63
C VAL A 17 17.53 -28.11 -17.92
N ALA A 18 17.46 -27.63 -16.69
CA ALA A 18 16.20 -27.28 -16.08
C ALA A 18 15.72 -26.01 -16.81
N ILE A 19 14.78 -26.18 -17.73
CA ILE A 19 14.06 -25.06 -18.33
C ILE A 19 13.14 -24.55 -17.22
N ALA A 20 13.66 -23.63 -16.39
CA ALA A 20 12.83 -22.77 -15.56
C ALA A 20 12.06 -21.89 -16.54
N GLY A 21 10.84 -22.30 -16.88
CA GLY A 21 9.90 -21.53 -17.65
C GLY A 21 9.41 -20.35 -16.80
N VAL A 22 10.26 -19.34 -16.63
CA VAL A 22 9.81 -18.03 -16.17
C VAL A 22 9.15 -17.39 -17.38
N ILE A 23 7.81 -17.49 -17.45
CA ILE A 23 7.04 -16.57 -18.28
C ILE A 23 7.13 -15.22 -17.57
N ALA A 24 8.19 -14.47 -17.88
CA ALA A 24 8.30 -13.07 -17.51
C ALA A 24 7.34 -12.30 -18.42
N LEU A 25 6.10 -12.10 -17.96
CA LEU A 25 5.21 -11.11 -18.54
C LEU A 25 5.77 -9.73 -18.17
N THR A 26 6.41 -9.10 -19.15
CA THR A 26 6.79 -7.70 -19.08
C THR A 26 5.52 -6.84 -19.12
N GLY A 27 5.15 -6.27 -17.98
CA GLY A 27 4.03 -5.33 -17.83
C GLY A 27 3.76 -5.14 -16.34
N ALA A 28 3.45 -3.92 -15.92
CA ALA A 28 3.25 -3.59 -14.51
C ALA A 28 2.25 -4.53 -13.80
N GLY A 29 2.56 -4.87 -12.55
CA GLY A 29 1.57 -4.82 -11.49
C GLY A 29 1.03 -6.12 -10.88
N CYS A 30 0.37 -7.01 -11.63
CA CYS A 30 -0.31 -8.17 -11.02
C CYS A 30 0.42 -9.49 -11.33
N GLY A 31 0.61 -10.33 -10.30
CA GLY A 31 1.34 -11.60 -10.43
C GLY A 31 0.61 -12.77 -9.75
N LEU A 32 0.31 -13.81 -10.52
CA LEU A 32 -0.05 -15.13 -10.00
C LEU A 32 1.18 -16.03 -10.06
N SER A 33 1.59 -16.57 -8.91
CA SER A 33 2.67 -17.55 -8.81
C SER A 33 2.16 -18.85 -8.20
N VAL A 34 2.57 -19.96 -8.79
CA VAL A 34 2.27 -21.31 -8.32
C VAL A 34 3.57 -22.10 -8.31
N ASN A 35 3.98 -22.57 -7.14
CA ASN A 35 5.16 -23.42 -6.97
C ASN A 35 4.88 -24.52 -5.93
N GLU A 36 5.89 -25.36 -5.68
CA GLU A 36 5.80 -26.44 -4.69
C GLU A 36 5.51 -25.92 -3.28
N ASP A 37 5.91 -24.69 -2.96
CA ASP A 37 5.70 -24.06 -1.66
C ASP A 37 4.30 -23.44 -1.49
N GLY A 38 3.52 -23.28 -2.57
CA GLY A 38 2.19 -22.71 -2.49
C GLY A 38 1.73 -21.89 -3.69
N VAL A 39 0.64 -21.15 -3.48
CA VAL A 39 0.01 -20.27 -4.47
C VAL A 39 -0.05 -18.86 -3.90
N SER A 40 0.45 -17.89 -4.65
CA SER A 40 0.36 -16.47 -4.26
C SER A 40 -0.19 -15.64 -5.41
N TYR A 41 -1.10 -14.74 -5.09
CA TYR A 41 -1.56 -13.67 -5.94
C TYR A 41 -1.20 -12.33 -5.31
N SER A 42 -0.68 -11.40 -6.10
CA SER A 42 -0.54 -10.00 -5.71
C SER A 42 -1.05 -9.11 -6.84
N ASP A 43 -1.73 -8.03 -6.47
CA ASP A 43 -2.18 -6.98 -7.36
C ASP A 43 -1.14 -5.83 -7.46
N GLU A 44 -1.39 -4.85 -8.32
CA GLU A 44 -0.47 -3.72 -8.56
C GLU A 44 -0.28 -2.87 -7.29
N ASP A 45 -1.30 -2.85 -6.43
CA ASP A 45 -1.34 -2.11 -5.17
C ASP A 45 -0.66 -2.86 -4.01
N GLY A 46 -0.01 -4.01 -4.26
CA GLY A 46 0.62 -4.83 -3.23
C GLY A 46 -0.36 -5.64 -2.37
N SER A 47 -1.66 -5.50 -2.62
CA SER A 47 -2.70 -6.36 -2.03
C SER A 47 -2.59 -7.78 -2.59
N GLY A 48 -2.88 -8.80 -1.79
CA GLY A 48 -2.66 -10.16 -2.23
C GLY A 48 -3.27 -11.24 -1.37
N VAL A 49 -3.26 -12.45 -1.90
CA VAL A 49 -3.66 -13.67 -1.20
C VAL A 49 -2.54 -14.69 -1.36
N LYS A 50 -2.10 -15.27 -0.24
CA LYS A 50 -1.08 -16.33 -0.23
C LYS A 50 -1.64 -17.54 0.49
N VAL A 51 -1.39 -18.70 -0.10
CA VAL A 51 -1.71 -20.01 0.47
C VAL A 51 -0.45 -20.84 0.41
N ASP A 52 0.05 -21.23 1.57
CA ASP A 52 1.23 -22.06 1.72
C ASP A 52 1.03 -23.04 2.89
N GLN A 53 2.10 -23.71 3.27
CA GLN A 53 2.10 -24.70 4.35
C GLN A 53 1.95 -24.09 5.75
N ASP A 54 2.25 -22.80 5.91
CA ASP A 54 2.12 -22.06 7.17
C ASP A 54 0.69 -21.47 7.32
N GLY A 55 -0.05 -21.36 6.22
CA GLY A 55 -1.48 -21.04 6.28
C GLY A 55 -2.05 -20.31 5.07
N VAL A 56 -3.11 -19.55 5.31
CA VAL A 56 -3.74 -18.66 4.33
C VAL A 56 -3.65 -17.24 4.84
N SER A 57 -3.11 -16.33 4.02
CA SER A 57 -3.11 -14.90 4.30
C SER A 57 -3.77 -14.12 3.17
N ALA A 58 -4.49 -13.07 3.54
CA ALA A 58 -5.01 -12.08 2.62
C ALA A 58 -4.70 -10.70 3.20
N GLU A 59 -4.06 -9.86 2.41
CA GLU A 59 -3.57 -8.54 2.83
C GLU A 59 -3.96 -7.48 1.79
N ASN A 60 -4.29 -6.29 2.26
CA ASN A 60 -4.50 -5.09 1.48
C ASN A 60 -3.91 -3.88 2.22
N SER A 61 -4.00 -2.69 1.63
CA SER A 61 -3.50 -1.44 2.23
C SER A 61 -4.15 -1.10 3.59
N ASP A 62 -5.29 -1.72 3.88
CA ASP A 62 -6.10 -1.50 5.08
C ASP A 62 -5.83 -2.51 6.19
N GLY A 63 -4.93 -3.47 5.97
CA GLY A 63 -4.61 -4.54 6.90
C GLY A 63 -4.66 -5.93 6.27
N GLY A 64 -4.69 -6.96 7.09
CA GLY A 64 -4.70 -8.34 6.62
C GLY A 64 -5.30 -9.30 7.62
N VAL A 65 -5.67 -10.47 7.11
CA VAL A 65 -6.05 -11.61 7.91
C VAL A 65 -5.16 -12.77 7.53
N SER A 66 -4.62 -13.44 8.54
CA SER A 66 -3.90 -14.69 8.35
C SER A 66 -4.47 -15.77 9.26
N VAL A 67 -4.60 -16.96 8.71
CA VAL A 67 -5.01 -18.17 9.43
C VAL A 67 -3.86 -19.15 9.33
N GLY A 68 -3.22 -19.41 10.47
CA GLY A 68 -2.12 -20.35 10.60
C GLY A 68 -2.38 -21.41 11.65
N GLU A 69 -1.35 -22.20 11.96
CA GLU A 69 -1.43 -23.28 12.94
C GLU A 69 -1.75 -22.78 14.36
N ASP A 70 -1.32 -21.56 14.68
CA ASP A 70 -1.50 -20.92 15.99
C ASP A 70 -2.83 -20.15 16.13
N GLY A 71 -3.63 -20.06 15.06
CA GLY A 71 -4.95 -19.43 15.08
C GLY A 71 -5.18 -18.42 13.98
N VAL A 72 -5.98 -17.38 14.31
CA VAL A 72 -6.35 -16.31 13.40
C VAL A 72 -5.73 -15.01 13.89
N ASP A 73 -4.88 -14.43 13.04
CA ASP A 73 -4.30 -13.11 13.23
C ASP A 73 -5.03 -12.12 12.33
N VAL A 74 -5.36 -10.97 12.91
CA VAL A 74 -5.99 -9.85 12.19
C VAL A 74 -5.08 -8.64 12.39
N GLU A 75 -4.45 -8.21 11.31
CA GLU A 75 -3.74 -6.95 11.23
C GLU A 75 -4.72 -5.90 10.71
N VAL A 76 -5.01 -4.88 11.51
CA VAL A 76 -5.83 -3.75 11.06
C VAL A 76 -4.85 -2.63 10.76
N GLY A 77 -4.84 -2.14 9.51
CA GLY A 77 -4.04 -1.00 9.12
C GLY A 77 -4.30 0.16 10.07
N ASP A 78 -3.25 0.60 10.79
CA ASP A 78 -3.35 1.59 11.85
C ASP A 78 -4.06 2.85 11.35
N THR A 79 -5.31 3.06 11.76
CA THR A 79 -6.07 4.24 11.35
C THR A 79 -5.63 5.44 12.18
N VAL A 80 -5.13 6.49 11.51
CA VAL A 80 -4.81 7.76 12.17
C VAL A 80 -6.09 8.56 12.35
N ASN A 81 -6.36 9.00 13.58
CA ASN A 81 -7.50 9.87 13.87
C ASN A 81 -6.98 11.25 14.28
N ILE A 82 -7.26 12.25 13.44
CA ILE A 82 -6.87 13.63 13.64
C ILE A 82 -8.11 14.42 14.05
N THR A 83 -8.06 15.00 15.24
CA THR A 83 -9.09 15.93 15.72
C THR A 83 -8.47 17.29 15.92
N SER A 84 -8.91 18.30 15.17
CA SER A 84 -8.35 19.66 15.25
C SER A 84 -9.43 20.73 15.18
N THR A 85 -9.30 21.79 15.98
CA THR A 85 -10.24 22.92 15.98
C THR A 85 -9.47 24.23 16.05
N GLY A 86 -9.54 25.07 15.02
CA GLY A 86 -8.89 26.38 15.01
C GLY A 86 -7.36 26.38 14.86
N GLU A 87 -6.72 25.21 14.78
CA GLU A 87 -5.26 25.06 14.78
C GLU A 87 -4.76 24.32 13.54
N THR A 88 -3.47 24.47 13.24
CA THR A 88 -2.79 23.70 12.19
C THR A 88 -2.22 22.41 12.76
N THR A 89 -2.57 21.28 12.16
CA THR A 89 -2.02 19.95 12.49
C THR A 89 -1.22 19.41 11.31
N VAL A 90 -0.08 18.77 11.58
CA VAL A 90 0.78 18.14 10.57
C VAL A 90 0.99 16.69 10.98
N ASP A 91 0.73 15.76 10.07
CA ASP A 91 0.91 14.32 10.28
C ASP A 91 1.47 13.64 9.02
N ASP A 92 1.97 12.42 9.18
CA ASP A 92 2.50 11.59 8.09
C ASP A 92 1.63 10.33 7.92
N CYS A 93 1.14 10.12 6.70
CA CYS A 93 0.23 9.03 6.43
C CYS A 93 0.91 7.66 6.42
N ALA A 94 2.12 7.54 5.90
CA ALA A 94 2.84 6.27 5.74
C ALA A 94 1.99 5.12 5.14
N GLY A 95 1.09 5.41 4.21
CA GLY A 95 0.18 4.45 3.54
C GLY A 95 -1.10 4.12 4.33
N ARG A 96 -1.28 4.71 5.52
CA ARG A 96 -2.40 4.40 6.41
C ARG A 96 -3.69 5.14 6.04
N MET A 97 -4.80 4.63 6.57
CA MET A 97 -6.08 5.34 6.57
C MET A 97 -6.08 6.50 7.57
N VAL A 98 -6.67 7.62 7.18
CA VAL A 98 -6.75 8.82 8.03
C VAL A 98 -8.19 9.29 8.15
N ASN A 99 -8.67 9.45 9.39
CA ASN A 99 -9.91 10.14 9.69
C ASN A 99 -9.59 11.52 10.27
N VAL A 100 -10.05 12.56 9.57
CA VAL A 100 -9.94 13.95 10.01
C VAL A 100 -11.32 14.42 10.46
N ALA A 101 -11.44 14.80 11.72
CA ALA A 101 -12.61 15.46 12.27
C ALA A 101 -12.19 16.85 12.74
N SER A 102 -12.53 17.89 11.97
CA SER A 102 -12.01 19.22 12.24
C SER A 102 -12.97 20.36 11.91
N SER A 103 -12.79 21.47 12.62
CA SER A 103 -13.59 22.68 12.44
C SER A 103 -12.70 23.92 12.41
N ASP A 104 -12.84 24.72 11.35
CA ASP A 104 -12.08 25.97 11.17
C ASP A 104 -10.56 25.79 11.34
N ALA A 105 -10.04 24.66 10.85
CA ALA A 105 -8.67 24.22 11.09
C ALA A 105 -7.91 23.97 9.79
N THR A 106 -6.58 23.80 9.89
CA THR A 106 -5.73 23.38 8.78
C THR A 106 -5.08 22.05 9.10
N VAL A 107 -5.12 21.09 8.18
CA VAL A 107 -4.46 19.78 8.36
C VAL A 107 -3.51 19.54 7.19
N VAL A 108 -2.28 19.14 7.48
CA VAL A 108 -1.27 18.80 6.47
C VAL A 108 -0.93 17.32 6.63
N LEU A 109 -1.21 16.53 5.59
CA LEU A 109 -0.98 15.10 5.51
C LEU A 109 0.16 14.83 4.52
N ASN A 110 1.32 14.47 5.05
CA ASN A 110 2.51 14.18 4.28
C ASN A 110 2.58 12.69 3.90
N GLY A 111 3.30 12.41 2.82
CA GLY A 111 3.44 11.06 2.27
C GLY A 111 2.16 10.54 1.59
N ALA A 112 2.21 9.31 1.09
CA ALA A 112 1.04 8.64 0.52
C ALA A 112 0.09 8.19 1.62
N CYS A 113 -1.19 8.54 1.50
CA CYS A 113 -2.27 8.05 2.35
C CYS A 113 -3.08 6.98 1.61
N GLY A 114 -3.71 6.06 2.32
CA GLY A 114 -4.69 5.14 1.73
C GLY A 114 -6.02 5.87 1.47
N ALA A 115 -7.02 5.59 2.32
CA ALA A 115 -8.27 6.34 2.36
C ALA A 115 -8.22 7.49 3.37
N VAL A 116 -8.70 8.68 2.96
CA VAL A 116 -8.83 9.86 3.83
C VAL A 116 -10.30 10.23 3.99
N ASN A 117 -10.81 10.23 5.21
CA ASN A 117 -12.16 10.67 5.53
C ASN A 117 -12.10 12.01 6.25
N VAL A 118 -12.60 13.07 5.63
CA VAL A 118 -12.63 14.42 6.23
C VAL A 118 -14.05 14.76 6.63
N SER A 119 -14.22 15.19 7.87
CA SER A 119 -15.51 15.56 8.45
C SER A 119 -15.43 16.84 9.27
N GLY A 120 -16.54 17.57 9.35
CA GLY A 120 -16.66 18.82 10.08
C GLY A 120 -16.94 20.02 9.18
N SER A 121 -16.31 21.17 9.42
CA SER A 121 -16.65 22.40 8.69
C SER A 121 -15.51 23.40 8.56
N GLY A 122 -15.48 24.18 7.48
CA GLY A 122 -14.54 25.31 7.32
C GLY A 122 -13.06 24.91 7.41
N THR A 123 -12.73 23.66 7.12
CA THR A 123 -11.38 23.11 7.25
C THR A 123 -10.66 23.13 5.93
N THR A 124 -9.37 23.46 5.96
CA THR A 124 -8.45 23.25 4.84
C THR A 124 -7.56 22.03 5.08
N VAL A 125 -7.52 21.09 4.14
CA VAL A 125 -6.63 19.92 4.19
C VAL A 125 -5.63 20.01 3.05
N HIS A 126 -4.35 19.89 3.35
CA HIS A 126 -3.28 19.72 2.38
C HIS A 126 -2.86 18.26 2.38
N LEU A 127 -2.93 17.63 1.22
CA LEU A 127 -2.74 16.20 1.04
C LEU A 127 -1.65 15.97 0.00
N ALA A 128 -0.64 15.18 0.34
CA ALA A 128 0.40 14.84 -0.61
C ALA A 128 -0.14 13.90 -1.71
N ALA A 129 -0.54 12.68 -1.32
CA ALA A 129 -1.23 11.74 -2.20
C ALA A 129 -2.24 10.89 -1.40
N ALA A 130 -3.33 10.48 -2.04
CA ALA A 130 -4.21 9.46 -1.50
C ALA A 130 -4.93 8.67 -2.60
N ASP A 131 -5.32 7.44 -2.29
CA ASP A 131 -6.15 6.62 -3.18
C ASP A 131 -7.57 7.16 -3.26
N SER A 132 -8.15 7.51 -2.09
CA SER A 132 -9.51 8.03 -2.00
C SER A 132 -9.69 9.08 -0.91
N VAL A 133 -10.60 10.01 -1.17
CA VAL A 133 -10.99 11.07 -0.25
C VAL A 133 -12.51 11.13 -0.14
N THR A 134 -13.02 11.01 1.09
CA THR A 134 -14.43 11.21 1.41
C THR A 134 -14.60 12.52 2.16
N LEU A 135 -15.50 13.39 1.69
CA LEU A 135 -15.83 14.67 2.33
C LEU A 135 -17.23 14.60 2.93
N ALA A 136 -17.29 14.59 4.26
CA ALA A 136 -18.50 14.49 5.07
C ALA A 136 -18.66 15.73 5.95
N GLY A 137 -18.98 16.87 5.35
CA GLY A 137 -19.02 18.15 6.05
C GLY A 137 -19.44 19.31 5.16
N SER A 138 -19.17 20.53 5.63
CA SER A 138 -19.45 21.74 4.84
C SER A 138 -18.24 22.66 4.73
N ASP A 139 -18.08 23.30 3.57
CA ASP A 139 -16.99 24.26 3.34
C ASP A 139 -15.60 23.65 3.63
N LEU A 140 -15.41 22.39 3.23
CA LEU A 140 -14.11 21.71 3.29
C LEU A 140 -13.33 22.03 2.02
N THR A 141 -12.07 22.45 2.16
CA THR A 141 -11.16 22.67 1.02
C THR A 141 -10.01 21.68 1.10
N VAL A 142 -9.86 20.83 0.08
CA VAL A 142 -8.74 19.87 0.00
C VAL A 142 -7.82 20.25 -1.15
N TYR A 143 -6.56 20.46 -0.81
CA TYR A 143 -5.46 20.69 -1.74
C TYR A 143 -4.68 19.38 -1.93
N HIS A 144 -4.56 18.88 -3.15
CA HIS A 144 -3.72 17.71 -3.46
C HIS A 144 -2.47 18.13 -4.25
N SER A 145 -1.28 17.68 -3.83
CA SER A 145 -0.03 17.99 -4.54
C SER A 145 0.39 16.91 -5.55
N GLY A 146 -0.03 15.66 -5.32
CA GLY A 146 0.17 14.51 -6.21
C GLY A 146 -0.97 14.28 -7.19
N GLU A 147 -1.14 13.01 -7.58
CA GLU A 147 -2.25 12.60 -8.45
C GLU A 147 -3.61 12.90 -7.80
N LYS A 148 -4.63 13.13 -8.65
CA LYS A 148 -5.96 13.45 -8.16
C LYS A 148 -6.60 12.21 -7.54
N PRO A 149 -7.00 12.24 -6.25
CA PRO A 149 -7.63 11.08 -5.60
C PRO A 149 -9.04 10.81 -6.16
N ASN A 150 -9.55 9.60 -5.91
CA ASN A 150 -10.97 9.33 -6.09
C ASN A 150 -11.78 10.05 -5.01
N VAL A 151 -12.77 10.86 -5.41
CA VAL A 151 -13.48 11.76 -4.49
C VAL A 151 -14.93 11.32 -4.32
N VAL A 152 -15.35 11.19 -3.07
CA VAL A 152 -16.75 11.02 -2.68
C VAL A 152 -17.15 12.20 -1.78
N ASP A 153 -17.89 13.15 -2.33
CA ASP A 153 -18.45 14.27 -1.58
C ASP A 153 -19.91 13.99 -1.21
N ILE A 154 -20.17 13.89 0.10
CA ILE A 154 -21.52 13.70 0.67
C ILE A 154 -21.98 14.94 1.45
N GLY A 155 -21.22 16.04 1.34
CA GLY A 155 -21.42 17.29 2.05
C GLY A 155 -21.91 18.43 1.17
N SER A 156 -21.58 19.67 1.55
CA SER A 156 -21.99 20.87 0.81
C SER A 156 -20.95 21.97 0.83
N GLY A 157 -20.69 22.60 -0.33
CA GLY A 157 -19.71 23.68 -0.42
C GLY A 157 -18.26 23.21 -0.33
N ASN A 158 -18.01 21.93 -0.53
CA ASN A 158 -16.69 21.37 -0.51
C ASN A 158 -15.96 21.60 -1.85
N GLU A 159 -14.64 21.78 -1.78
CA GLU A 159 -13.79 22.04 -2.94
C GLU A 159 -12.57 21.13 -2.90
N ILE A 160 -12.20 20.57 -4.07
CA ILE A 160 -10.94 19.86 -4.28
C ILE A 160 -10.18 20.55 -5.40
N THR A 161 -8.94 20.92 -5.11
CA THR A 161 -8.09 21.66 -6.04
C THR A 161 -6.64 21.18 -5.95
N SER A 162 -5.90 21.34 -7.04
CA SER A 162 -4.49 20.97 -7.08
C SER A 162 -3.62 22.04 -6.41
N GLY A 163 -2.64 21.63 -5.61
CA GLY A 163 -1.68 22.52 -4.94
C GLY A 163 -1.50 22.15 -3.46
N GLY A 164 -1.16 23.15 -2.64
CA GLY A 164 -1.02 23.00 -1.19
C GLY A 164 0.40 22.78 -0.68
N ASP A 165 0.51 22.64 0.64
CA ASP A 165 1.78 22.64 1.38
C ASP A 165 2.27 21.25 1.78
N ALA A 166 1.52 20.19 1.45
CA ALA A 166 1.88 18.82 1.80
C ALA A 166 3.04 18.29 0.95
N THR A 167 3.99 17.63 1.61
CA THR A 167 5.17 17.03 0.98
C THR A 167 4.99 15.53 0.82
N GLY A 168 5.23 15.03 -0.40
CA GLY A 168 5.22 13.61 -0.74
C GLY A 168 6.57 12.93 -0.59
#